data_AF-A0A6N9C4Q8-F1
#
_entry.id   AF-A0A6N9C4Q8-F1
#
_cell.length_a   1.000
_cell.length_b   1.000
_cell.length_c   1.000
_cell.angle_alpha   90.00
_cell.angle_beta   90.00
_cell.angle_gamma   90.00
#
_symmetry.space_group_name_H-M   'P 1'
#
loop_
_entity.id
_entity.type
_entity.pdbx_description
1 polymer ?
#
loop_
_entity_poly.entity_id
_entity_poly.type
_entity_poly.pdbx_seq_one_letter_code
_entity_poly.pdbx_strand_id
1 'polypeptide(L)'
;MPYRKEKNWHLDIWLPTQGIAIELKYITQQLKWKGISEDFSLSKHSGHPQKRYDFLKDIQRLEQVAKDLECKIGFAILLTNAHGLWDPPKGNGWKTTTDAAFRFHEDRKLTGALIWSAQASDGTKKGREEPIRLNGSYHMNWWDYSSLGTRRNQQFRYLAVLVK
;
A
#
# COMPACT_ATOMS: atom_id res chain seq x y z
N MET A 1 -26.17 -24.10 -18.54
CA MET A 1 -24.95 -23.27 -18.31
C MET A 1 -25.20 -22.43 -17.07
N PRO A 2 -24.51 -22.64 -15.93
CA PRO A 2 -24.70 -21.75 -14.79
C PRO A 2 -24.11 -20.37 -15.13
N TYR A 3 -24.91 -19.33 -14.86
CA TYR A 3 -24.54 -17.93 -15.01
C TYR A 3 -23.35 -17.62 -14.08
N ARG A 4 -22.13 -17.57 -14.63
CA ARG A 4 -20.95 -17.11 -13.88
C ARG A 4 -21.09 -15.61 -13.76
N LYS A 5 -21.48 -15.12 -12.57
CA LYS A 5 -21.52 -13.69 -12.27
C LYS A 5 -20.14 -13.12 -12.58
N GLU A 6 -20.04 -12.28 -13.59
CA GLU A 6 -18.76 -11.67 -13.97
C GLU A 6 -18.22 -10.93 -12.75
N LYS A 7 -16.99 -11.27 -12.37
CA LYS A 7 -16.32 -10.68 -11.23
C LYS A 7 -15.91 -9.27 -11.65
N ASN A 8 -16.55 -8.25 -11.10
CA ASN A 8 -16.24 -6.87 -11.44
C ASN A 8 -14.94 -6.45 -10.73
N TRP A 9 -13.86 -6.33 -11.49
CA TRP A 9 -12.57 -5.88 -10.98
C TRP A 9 -12.51 -4.36 -11.04
N HIS A 10 -12.46 -3.72 -9.87
CA HIS A 10 -12.13 -2.30 -9.76
C HIS A 10 -10.61 -2.16 -9.79
N LEU A 11 -10.01 -1.99 -10.96
CA LEU A 11 -8.58 -1.68 -11.13
C LEU A 11 -8.44 -0.17 -11.39
N ASP A 12 -7.38 0.44 -10.86
CA ASP A 12 -7.10 1.86 -11.16
C ASP A 12 -6.66 2.04 -12.62
N ILE A 13 -5.81 1.14 -13.13
CA ILE A 13 -5.41 1.10 -14.54
C ILE A 13 -5.34 -0.35 -15.02
N TRP A 14 -5.92 -0.64 -16.19
CA TRP A 14 -5.81 -1.92 -16.88
C TRP A 14 -5.33 -1.71 -18.31
N LEU A 15 -4.24 -2.38 -18.67
CA LEU A 15 -3.62 -2.38 -19.99
C LEU A 15 -3.77 -3.78 -20.60
N PRO A 16 -4.93 -4.10 -21.21
CA PRO A 16 -5.26 -5.47 -21.65
C PRO A 16 -4.29 -6.01 -22.68
N THR A 17 -3.86 -5.18 -23.63
CA THR A 17 -2.94 -5.59 -24.70
C THR A 17 -1.57 -6.04 -24.17
N GLN A 18 -1.13 -5.47 -23.05
CA GLN A 18 0.12 -5.81 -22.38
C GLN A 18 -0.09 -6.85 -21.26
N GLY A 19 -1.33 -7.06 -20.84
CA GLY A 19 -1.66 -7.86 -19.65
C GLY A 19 -1.13 -7.21 -18.36
N ILE A 20 -1.19 -5.87 -18.24
CA ILE A 20 -0.68 -5.14 -17.07
C ILE A 20 -1.83 -4.52 -16.27
N ALA A 21 -1.92 -4.86 -14.99
CA ALA A 21 -2.84 -4.23 -14.03
C ALA A 21 -2.07 -3.35 -13.04
N ILE A 22 -2.59 -2.17 -12.70
CA ILE A 22 -1.95 -1.24 -11.78
C ILE A 22 -2.96 -0.77 -10.73
N GLU A 23 -2.50 -0.75 -9.48
CA GLU A 23 -3.18 -0.18 -8.33
C GLU A 23 -2.34 0.96 -7.78
N LEU A 24 -2.96 2.11 -7.54
CA LEU A 24 -2.31 3.34 -7.13
C LEU A 24 -2.87 3.80 -5.77
N LYS A 25 -1.96 4.09 -4.83
CA LYS A 25 -2.32 4.74 -3.57
C LYS A 25 -1.49 5.98 -3.34
N TYR A 26 -2.15 6.98 -2.77
CA TYR A 26 -1.51 8.19 -2.29
C TYR A 26 -1.80 8.36 -0.80
N ILE A 27 -0.82 8.04 0.05
CA ILE A 27 -0.93 8.19 1.50
C ILE A 27 -0.07 9.37 1.92
N THR A 28 -0.69 10.46 2.33
CA THR A 28 0.03 11.69 2.66
C THR A 28 0.23 11.88 4.15
N GLN A 29 1.31 12.55 4.50
CA GLN A 29 1.46 13.28 5.75
C GLN A 29 1.23 14.77 5.48
N GLN A 30 0.75 15.50 6.50
CA GLN A 30 0.48 16.92 6.36
C GLN A 30 1.72 17.69 5.92
N LEU A 31 1.53 18.52 4.88
CA LEU A 31 2.54 19.44 4.35
C LEU A 31 1.83 20.65 3.73
N LYS A 32 2.32 21.84 4.06
CA LYS A 32 2.00 23.07 3.30
C LYS A 32 3.28 23.59 2.69
N TRP A 33 3.26 23.83 1.39
CA TRP A 33 4.40 24.32 0.64
C TRP A 33 3.96 25.44 -0.28
N LYS A 34 4.74 26.52 -0.32
CA LYS A 34 4.57 27.59 -1.31
C LYS A 34 5.72 27.52 -2.29
N GLY A 35 5.43 27.12 -3.51
CA GLY A 35 6.41 27.03 -4.58
C GLY A 35 6.50 28.32 -5.38
N ILE A 36 7.43 28.35 -6.34
CA ILE A 36 7.56 29.47 -7.28
C ILE A 36 6.39 29.44 -8.30
N SER A 37 5.96 28.25 -8.73
CA SER A 37 4.91 28.05 -9.73
C SER A 37 3.58 27.56 -9.16
N GLU A 38 3.58 26.87 -8.01
CA GLU A 38 2.36 26.29 -7.42
C GLU A 38 2.49 26.12 -5.91
N ASP A 39 1.37 26.32 -5.22
CA ASP A 39 1.20 26.06 -3.79
C ASP A 39 0.58 24.68 -3.57
N PHE A 40 1.14 23.89 -2.65
CA PHE A 40 0.62 22.57 -2.30
C PHE A 40 0.14 22.53 -0.85
N SER A 41 -1.03 21.93 -0.62
CA SER A 41 -1.56 21.65 0.71
C SER A 41 -2.01 20.19 0.80
N LEU A 42 -1.20 19.37 1.48
CA LEU A 42 -1.49 17.95 1.71
C LEU A 42 -2.14 17.74 3.08
N SER A 43 -3.24 17.01 3.09
CA SER A 43 -3.90 16.54 4.32
C SER A 43 -3.20 15.30 4.89
N LYS A 44 -3.33 15.05 6.20
CA LYS A 44 -2.78 13.85 6.85
C LYS A 44 -3.71 12.66 6.65
N HIS A 45 -3.22 11.61 5.98
CA HIS A 45 -3.88 10.31 5.84
C HIS A 45 -3.06 9.16 6.46
N SER A 46 -1.75 9.32 6.60
CA SER A 46 -0.81 8.29 7.05
C SER A 46 -0.97 7.82 8.49
N GLY A 47 -1.78 8.52 9.30
CA GLY A 47 -2.01 8.16 10.70
C GLY A 47 -2.91 6.95 10.90
N HIS A 48 -3.57 6.44 9.85
CA HIS A 48 -4.55 5.37 9.97
C HIS A 48 -3.94 4.01 9.60
N PRO A 49 -3.91 3.05 10.54
CA PRO A 49 -3.39 1.70 10.27
C PRO A 49 -4.10 0.99 9.10
N GLN A 50 -5.37 1.33 8.90
CA GLN A 50 -6.21 0.87 7.80
C GLN A 50 -5.59 1.15 6.41
N LYS A 51 -4.85 2.26 6.26
CA LYS A 51 -4.20 2.59 4.98
C LYS A 51 -3.10 1.59 4.64
N ARG A 52 -2.45 1.01 5.64
CA ARG A 52 -1.47 -0.05 5.41
C ARG A 52 -2.13 -1.35 4.97
N TYR A 53 -3.22 -1.71 5.65
CA TYR A 53 -4.05 -2.85 5.27
C TYR A 53 -4.52 -2.70 3.81
N ASP A 54 -5.07 -1.55 3.43
CA ASP A 54 -5.63 -1.31 2.10
C ASP A 54 -4.58 -1.52 1.01
N PHE A 55 -3.39 -0.95 1.17
CA PHE A 55 -2.31 -1.11 0.20
C PHE A 55 -1.89 -2.59 0.03
N LEU A 56 -1.77 -3.34 1.12
CA LEU A 56 -1.45 -4.77 1.05
C LEU A 56 -2.62 -5.60 0.49
N LYS A 57 -3.84 -5.13 0.68
CA LYS A 57 -5.04 -5.75 0.09
C LYS A 57 -5.03 -5.60 -1.43
N ASP A 58 -4.50 -4.50 -1.95
CA ASP A 58 -4.32 -4.30 -3.39
C ASP A 58 -3.33 -5.31 -3.99
N ILE A 59 -2.25 -5.63 -3.27
CA ILE A 59 -1.30 -6.69 -3.69
C ILE A 59 -2.04 -8.04 -3.77
N GLN A 60 -2.80 -8.40 -2.72
CA GLN A 60 -3.62 -9.62 -2.74
C GLN A 60 -4.64 -9.61 -3.89
N ARG A 61 -5.27 -8.46 -4.17
CA ARG A 61 -6.21 -8.32 -5.29
C ARG A 61 -5.50 -8.55 -6.63
N LEU A 62 -4.32 -7.98 -6.84
CA LEU A 62 -3.53 -8.18 -8.06
C LEU A 62 -3.14 -9.66 -8.23
N GLU A 63 -2.82 -10.40 -7.16
CA GLU A 63 -2.59 -11.86 -7.25
C GLU A 63 -3.82 -12.62 -7.75
N GLN A 64 -5.03 -12.14 -7.43
CA GLN A 64 -6.27 -12.76 -7.90
C GLN A 64 -6.61 -12.33 -9.32
N VAL A 65 -6.36 -11.07 -9.67
CA VAL A 65 -6.53 -10.54 -11.03
C VAL A 65 -5.61 -11.29 -12.01
N ALA A 66 -4.36 -11.55 -11.63
CA ALA A 66 -3.41 -12.35 -12.41
C ALA A 66 -3.90 -13.78 -12.70
N LYS A 67 -4.76 -14.35 -11.84
CA LYS A 67 -5.37 -15.68 -12.03
C LYS A 67 -6.64 -15.65 -12.88
N ASP A 68 -7.43 -14.59 -12.72
CA ASP A 68 -8.77 -14.49 -13.31
C ASP A 68 -8.77 -13.79 -14.68
N LEU A 69 -7.77 -12.97 -14.99
CA LEU A 69 -7.59 -12.27 -16.27
C LEU A 69 -6.32 -12.78 -16.97
N GLU A 70 -6.15 -12.48 -18.27
CA GLU A 70 -4.86 -12.60 -18.98
C GLU A 70 -3.83 -11.54 -18.51
N CYS A 71 -3.86 -11.22 -17.21
CA CYS A 71 -2.95 -10.31 -16.55
C CYS A 71 -1.65 -11.05 -16.27
N LYS A 72 -0.60 -10.67 -16.99
CA LYS A 72 0.74 -11.21 -16.87
C LYS A 72 1.49 -10.58 -15.71
N ILE A 73 1.22 -9.31 -15.43
CA ILE A 73 1.95 -8.51 -14.45
C ILE A 73 1.00 -7.53 -13.74
N GLY A 74 1.09 -7.49 -12.41
CA GLY A 74 0.46 -6.49 -11.57
C GLY A 74 1.48 -5.52 -10.95
N PHE A 75 1.11 -4.26 -10.76
CA PHE A 75 1.87 -3.29 -9.98
C PHE A 75 1.01 -2.67 -8.88
N ALA A 76 1.39 -2.84 -7.62
CA ALA A 76 0.86 -2.01 -6.54
C ALA A 76 1.86 -0.88 -6.26
N ILE A 77 1.46 0.36 -6.55
CA ILE A 77 2.31 1.54 -6.40
C ILE A 77 1.74 2.44 -5.31
N LEU A 78 2.58 2.77 -4.34
CA LEU A 78 2.27 3.71 -3.28
C LEU A 78 3.18 4.92 -3.40
N LEU A 79 2.58 6.11 -3.52
CA LEU A 79 3.28 7.40 -3.44
C LEU A 79 3.01 8.04 -2.07
N THR A 80 4.04 8.60 -1.43
CA THR A 80 3.89 9.19 -0.09
C THR A 80 5.01 10.15 0.30
N ASN A 81 4.71 11.09 1.19
CA ASN A 81 5.67 11.88 1.95
C ASN A 81 5.71 11.51 3.46
N ALA A 82 5.07 10.41 3.84
CA ALA A 82 4.95 9.95 5.22
C ALA A 82 6.07 8.98 5.61
N HIS A 83 7.16 9.54 6.15
CA HIS A 83 8.34 8.79 6.61
C HIS A 83 8.04 7.55 7.47
N GLY A 84 7.03 7.61 8.34
CA GLY A 84 6.63 6.45 9.15
C GLY A 84 6.16 5.23 8.36
N LEU A 85 5.93 5.33 7.05
CA LEU A 85 5.62 4.19 6.19
C LEU A 85 6.86 3.41 5.75
N TRP A 86 7.96 4.11 5.44
CA TRP A 86 9.20 3.52 4.91
C TRP A 86 10.32 3.40 5.94
N ASP A 87 10.36 4.26 6.96
CA ASP A 87 11.39 4.18 8.00
C ASP A 87 11.25 2.86 8.78
N PRO A 88 12.33 2.08 8.94
CA PRO A 88 12.35 0.97 9.86
C PRO A 88 11.97 1.46 11.27
N PRO A 89 11.02 0.79 11.94
CA PRO A 89 10.61 1.19 13.28
C PRO A 89 11.77 1.05 14.27
N LYS A 90 11.92 2.03 15.15
CA LYS A 90 12.96 2.02 16.19
C LYS A 90 12.55 1.10 17.35
N GLY A 91 13.48 0.24 17.79
CA GLY A 91 13.27 -0.69 18.89
C GLY A 91 12.24 -1.79 18.60
N ASN A 92 11.73 -2.45 19.64
CA ASN A 92 10.81 -3.59 19.50
C ASN A 92 9.33 -3.26 19.74
N GLY A 93 9.01 -2.06 20.26
CA GLY A 93 7.63 -1.69 20.63
C GLY A 93 6.65 -1.66 19.45
N TRP A 94 7.14 -1.55 18.22
CA TRP A 94 6.27 -1.61 17.04
C TRP A 94 5.63 -3.00 16.83
N LYS A 95 6.27 -4.07 17.32
CA LYS A 95 5.78 -5.45 17.13
C LYS A 95 4.47 -5.71 17.87
N THR A 96 4.15 -4.86 18.85
CA THR A 96 2.90 -4.92 19.61
C THR A 96 1.86 -3.91 19.10
N THR A 97 2.12 -3.16 18.03
CA THR A 97 1.09 -2.28 17.45
C THR A 97 0.01 -3.09 16.75
N THR A 98 -1.20 -2.55 16.72
CA THR A 98 -2.38 -3.24 16.20
C THR A 98 -2.23 -3.68 14.74
N ASP A 99 -1.37 -3.00 13.99
CA ASP A 99 -1.07 -3.18 12.57
C ASP A 99 0.33 -3.70 12.27
N ALA A 100 1.04 -4.27 13.25
CA ALA A 100 2.42 -4.72 13.09
C ALA A 100 2.61 -5.62 11.85
N ALA A 101 1.65 -6.53 11.60
CA ALA A 101 1.68 -7.42 10.44
C ALA A 101 1.54 -6.70 9.08
N PHE A 102 0.97 -5.49 9.07
CA PHE A 102 0.74 -4.70 7.86
C PHE A 102 1.83 -3.67 7.59
N ARG A 103 2.90 -3.62 8.38
CA ARG A 103 4.00 -2.69 8.13
C ARG A 103 4.83 -3.17 6.92
N PHE A 104 5.17 -2.22 6.05
CA PHE A 104 5.96 -2.41 4.83
C PHE A 104 7.08 -1.35 4.75
N HIS A 105 7.76 -1.14 5.88
CA HIS A 105 8.96 -0.29 5.90
C HIS A 105 10.06 -0.88 5.00
N GLU A 106 11.11 -0.10 4.75
CA GLU A 106 12.30 -0.51 4.02
C GLU A 106 12.80 -1.88 4.47
N ASP A 107 13.20 -2.70 3.48
CA ASP A 107 13.74 -4.05 3.62
C ASP A 107 12.78 -5.07 4.26
N ARG A 108 11.52 -4.71 4.52
CA ARG A 108 10.55 -5.65 5.07
C ARG A 108 10.20 -6.70 4.01
N LYS A 109 10.28 -7.98 4.40
CA LYS A 109 9.73 -9.09 3.62
C LYS A 109 8.32 -9.43 4.10
N LEU A 110 7.35 -9.48 3.19
CA LEU A 110 5.95 -9.83 3.46
C LEU A 110 5.54 -11.05 2.66
N THR A 111 4.83 -11.96 3.30
CA THR A 111 4.33 -13.22 2.71
C THR A 111 3.30 -13.86 3.64
N GLY A 112 2.47 -14.77 3.11
CA GLY A 112 1.53 -15.56 3.89
C GLY A 112 0.35 -14.74 4.43
N ALA A 113 -0.16 -15.14 5.59
CA ALA A 113 -1.29 -14.49 6.23
C ALA A 113 -0.85 -13.30 7.10
N LEU A 114 -1.39 -12.13 6.80
CA LEU A 114 -1.22 -10.91 7.58
C LEU A 114 -2.53 -10.59 8.29
N ILE A 115 -2.48 -10.51 9.62
CA ILE A 115 -3.66 -10.37 10.47
C ILE A 115 -3.52 -9.15 11.38
N TRP A 116 -4.64 -8.53 11.71
CA TRP A 116 -4.69 -7.56 12.80
C TRP A 116 -4.23 -8.21 14.10
N SER A 117 -3.57 -7.44 14.95
CA SER A 117 -3.30 -7.91 16.31
C SER A 117 -4.60 -8.15 17.06
N ALA A 118 -4.57 -9.05 18.04
CA ALA A 118 -5.69 -9.27 18.97
C ALA A 118 -6.11 -7.99 19.71
N GLN A 119 -5.21 -7.01 19.86
CA GLN A 119 -5.51 -5.71 20.49
C GLN A 119 -6.20 -4.70 19.54
N ALA A 120 -6.40 -5.03 18.26
CA ALA A 120 -7.06 -4.13 17.32
C ALA A 120 -8.55 -4.01 17.63
N SER A 121 -9.02 -2.77 17.86
CA SER A 121 -10.43 -2.48 18.12
C SER A 121 -11.31 -2.75 16.91
N ASP A 122 -12.59 -3.03 17.13
CA ASP A 122 -13.54 -3.30 16.04
C ASP A 122 -13.71 -2.11 15.10
N GLY A 123 -13.65 -0.88 15.63
CA GLY A 123 -13.63 0.33 14.80
C GLY A 123 -12.41 0.40 13.87
N THR A 124 -11.25 -0.09 14.31
CA THR A 124 -10.05 -0.16 13.46
C THR A 124 -10.20 -1.20 12.36
N LYS A 125 -10.81 -2.35 12.68
CA LYS A 125 -10.98 -3.49 11.77
C LYS A 125 -12.19 -3.35 10.85
N LYS A 126 -13.11 -2.41 11.11
CA LYS A 126 -14.38 -2.29 10.38
C LYS A 126 -14.16 -2.23 8.86
N GLY A 127 -14.75 -3.18 8.13
CA GLY A 127 -14.62 -3.38 6.68
C GLY A 127 -13.27 -3.95 6.21
N ARG A 128 -12.43 -4.40 7.15
CA ARG A 128 -11.06 -4.92 6.98
C ARG A 128 -10.80 -6.08 7.94
N GLU A 129 -11.84 -6.77 8.35
CA GLU A 129 -11.79 -7.81 9.38
C GLU A 129 -11.01 -9.03 8.89
N GLU A 130 -11.13 -9.31 7.59
CA GLU A 130 -10.51 -10.48 6.96
C GLU A 130 -8.98 -10.39 6.91
N PRO A 131 -8.26 -11.50 7.15
CA PRO A 131 -6.83 -11.59 6.88
C PRO A 131 -6.48 -11.26 5.43
N ILE A 132 -5.37 -10.57 5.24
CA ILE A 132 -4.72 -10.48 3.93
C ILE A 132 -3.92 -11.76 3.73
N ARG A 133 -4.11 -12.43 2.61
CA ARG A 133 -3.39 -13.67 2.27
C ARG A 133 -2.59 -13.43 1.01
N LEU A 134 -1.27 -13.36 1.16
CA LEU A 134 -0.31 -13.23 0.08
C LEU A 134 0.22 -14.61 -0.29
N ASN A 135 0.03 -15.00 -1.54
CA ASN A 135 0.61 -16.23 -2.09
C ASN A 135 2.09 -16.04 -2.44
N GLY A 136 2.46 -14.82 -2.83
CA GLY A 136 3.83 -14.44 -3.12
C GLY A 136 4.66 -14.09 -1.88
N SER A 137 5.92 -13.75 -2.15
CA SER A 137 6.79 -13.13 -1.17
C SER A 137 7.40 -11.86 -1.76
N TYR A 138 7.23 -10.76 -1.04
CA TYR A 138 7.52 -9.43 -1.54
C TYR A 138 8.51 -8.72 -0.61
N HIS A 139 9.60 -8.23 -1.20
CA HIS A 139 10.55 -7.34 -0.52
C HIS A 139 10.13 -5.89 -0.76
N MET A 140 10.00 -5.13 0.33
CA MET A 140 9.56 -3.74 0.28
C MET A 140 10.77 -2.81 0.11
N ASN A 141 11.02 -2.39 -1.13
CA ASN A 141 12.13 -1.51 -1.48
C ASN A 141 11.60 -0.13 -1.84
N TRP A 142 11.99 0.89 -1.10
CA TRP A 142 11.53 2.26 -1.33
C TRP A 142 12.53 3.10 -2.12
N TRP A 143 11.99 4.04 -2.90
CA TRP A 143 12.78 4.89 -3.77
C TRP A 143 12.34 6.34 -3.62
N ASP A 144 13.31 7.26 -3.58
CA ASP A 144 13.06 8.69 -3.64
C ASP A 144 12.63 9.08 -5.06
N TYR A 145 11.60 9.94 -5.19
CA TYR A 145 11.22 10.50 -6.50
C TYR A 145 11.13 12.02 -6.51
N SER A 146 11.00 12.66 -5.35
CA SER A 146 10.95 14.12 -5.26
C SER A 146 11.36 14.61 -3.88
N SER A 147 11.90 15.82 -3.84
CA SER A 147 12.23 16.53 -2.61
C SER A 147 11.90 18.01 -2.76
N LEU A 148 11.14 18.54 -1.80
CA LEU A 148 10.90 19.98 -1.64
C LEU A 148 11.90 20.61 -0.65
N GLY A 149 12.88 19.84 -0.18
CA GLY A 149 13.85 20.26 0.82
C GLY A 149 14.15 19.19 1.86
N THR A 150 14.89 19.57 2.91
CA THR A 150 15.37 18.65 3.94
C THR A 150 14.50 18.62 5.19
N ARG A 151 13.40 19.39 5.24
CA ARG A 151 12.52 19.39 6.41
C ARG A 151 11.60 18.18 6.43
N ARG A 152 11.00 17.94 7.60
CA ARG A 152 10.06 16.83 7.81
C ARG A 152 8.93 16.84 6.76
N ASN A 153 8.65 15.67 6.19
CA ASN A 153 7.60 15.43 5.18
C ASN A 153 7.80 16.16 3.83
N GLN A 154 9.00 16.70 3.57
CA GLN A 154 9.35 17.28 2.27
C GLN A 154 10.07 16.30 1.34
N GLN A 155 10.38 15.11 1.83
CA GLN A 155 10.88 13.99 1.04
C GLN A 155 9.69 13.14 0.58
N PHE A 156 9.70 12.76 -0.69
CA PHE A 156 8.66 11.96 -1.30
C PHE A 156 9.26 10.69 -1.86
N ARG A 157 8.66 9.57 -1.46
CA ARG A 157 9.06 8.23 -1.85
C ARG A 157 7.93 7.47 -2.49
N TYR A 158 8.31 6.48 -3.28
CA TYR A 158 7.39 5.47 -3.75
C TYR A 158 7.86 4.06 -3.41
N LEU A 159 6.88 3.17 -3.32
CA LEU A 159 7.06 1.73 -3.27
C LEU A 159 6.30 1.14 -4.45
N ALA A 160 6.98 0.37 -5.29
CA ALA A 160 6.38 -0.33 -6.42
C ALA A 160 6.57 -1.84 -6.25
N VAL A 161 5.48 -2.53 -5.94
CA VAL A 161 5.47 -3.98 -5.75
C VAL A 161 5.02 -4.65 -7.04
N LEU A 162 5.91 -5.45 -7.62
CA LEU A 162 5.64 -6.29 -8.77
C LEU A 162 4.94 -7.58 -8.33
N VAL A 163 3.78 -7.86 -8.92
CA VAL A 163 3.00 -9.08 -8.76
C VAL A 163 3.03 -9.86 -10.08
N LYS A 164 3.31 -11.15 -10.02
CA LYS A 164 3.37 -12.06 -11.18
C LYS A 164 2.47 -13.26 -10.92
#